data_AF-A0A0F6MTW2-F1
#
_entry.id   AF-A0A0F6MTW2-F1
#
_cell.length_a   1.000
_cell.length_b   1.000
_cell.length_c   1.000
_cell.angle_alpha   90.00
_cell.angle_beta   90.00
_cell.angle_gamma   90.00
#
_symmetry.space_group_name_H-M   'P 1'
#
loop_
_entity.id
_entity.type
_entity.pdbx_description
1 polymer ?
#
loop_
_entity_poly.entity_id
_entity_poly.type
_entity_poly.pdbx_seq_one_letter_code
_entity_poly.pdbx_strand_id
1 'polypeptide(L)'
;AVVLALTLALVAGQHPNFAPDFSPGKTYVYKYEASIMNGLPDEGLARAGLNITSKFLINAVNQNTYMLKPLELKINEYNGVWPKDHPEPVSKLTAAMTPELNIPIKFEYSNGVVGKVFAPEGVSDLVPNFYRGFLNILQLNIKKTHNVYDLQEAGTQGVCKTLYSVNEDVKADRILLTKTKDMNHCQERITRDMGLAYTEKCEKCQRESKNLRGSTSYRYVLKPVPSGIMILEADVNELIQFSPVSERYGAVQTETRQTLSFLEIEKSPIAPIPAEYHHRGSLKYEFSNEFDLSPFQLAKVTDERAQIEELLNHLITHNAEEVNEHAPLKYWELIQFLRLARYEDLEAVWNKYKNMPSHRLWLLEAIPATGTTAALRFIKEKFQAEDLSVAEAVRTLVAAVHMVKANPESIKLFETLTEDNKINANPVLREIVFLGYGTMISKYSAESDVSPAEHIKPIQKRLSEAVSKGETEDIILYVKVLGNAGHPSSLKSITKIMPVHGTAAASLPIRVHIEAIMALRNIAKEEPRMVQELALQLYMDKALDPELRMLSCIVLFET
;
A
#
# COMPACT_ATOMS: atom_id res chain seq x y z
N ALA A 1 -33.61 8.86 -56.68
CA ALA A 1 -33.70 7.73 -55.73
C ALA A 1 -32.37 7.45 -55.06
N VAL A 2 -31.30 7.12 -55.81
CA VAL A 2 -29.98 6.76 -55.25
C VAL A 2 -29.31 7.89 -54.46
N VAL A 3 -29.38 9.14 -54.93
CA VAL A 3 -28.82 10.30 -54.21
C VAL A 3 -29.58 10.60 -52.91
N LEU A 4 -30.90 10.40 -52.90
CA LEU A 4 -31.74 10.59 -51.71
C LEU A 4 -31.50 9.47 -50.68
N ALA A 5 -31.24 8.24 -51.13
CA ALA A 5 -30.89 7.11 -50.28
C ALA A 5 -29.47 7.25 -49.69
N LEU A 6 -28.52 7.82 -50.45
CA LEU A 6 -27.17 8.13 -49.97
C LEU A 6 -27.16 9.30 -48.97
N THR A 7 -27.98 10.34 -49.17
CA THR A 7 -28.11 11.42 -48.17
C THR A 7 -28.86 10.95 -46.92
N LEU A 8 -29.89 10.11 -47.04
CA LEU A 8 -30.56 9.48 -45.90
C LEU A 8 -29.63 8.50 -45.15
N ALA A 9 -28.75 7.78 -45.84
CA ALA A 9 -27.75 6.91 -45.21
C ALA A 9 -26.61 7.69 -44.55
N LEU A 10 -26.20 8.84 -45.09
CA LEU A 10 -25.22 9.74 -44.45
C LEU A 10 -25.80 10.48 -43.23
N VAL A 11 -27.08 10.85 -43.27
CA VAL A 11 -27.79 11.44 -42.12
C VAL A 11 -28.09 10.38 -41.06
N ALA A 12 -28.37 9.13 -41.45
CA ALA A 12 -28.52 7.99 -40.54
C ALA A 12 -27.18 7.46 -39.96
N GLY A 13 -26.05 7.79 -40.60
CA GLY A 13 -24.70 7.41 -40.14
C GLY A 13 -24.07 8.39 -39.14
N GLN A 14 -24.68 9.56 -38.89
CA GLN A 14 -24.27 10.47 -37.82
C GLN A 14 -24.98 10.11 -36.52
N HIS A 15 -24.60 8.96 -35.94
CA HIS A 15 -24.99 8.66 -34.56
C HIS A 15 -24.28 9.64 -33.61
N PRO A 16 -24.99 10.25 -32.64
CA PRO A 16 -24.40 11.19 -31.70
C PRO A 16 -23.19 10.57 -30.97
N ASN A 17 -22.18 11.39 -30.69
CA ASN A 17 -21.03 10.95 -29.92
C ASN A 17 -21.47 10.75 -28.45
N PHE A 18 -21.51 9.52 -27.96
CA PHE A 18 -21.92 9.23 -26.57
C PHE A 18 -20.82 9.48 -25.53
N ALA A 19 -19.74 10.19 -25.90
CA ALA A 19 -18.71 10.59 -24.96
C ALA A 19 -19.05 11.98 -24.37
N PRO A 20 -18.76 12.20 -23.07
CA PRO A 20 -18.81 13.55 -22.51
C PRO A 20 -17.88 14.49 -23.28
N ASP A 21 -18.37 15.68 -23.62
CA ASP A 21 -17.62 16.70 -24.35
C ASP A 21 -17.57 18.03 -23.61
N PHE A 22 -16.38 18.62 -23.56
CA PHE A 22 -16.17 19.99 -23.14
C PHE A 22 -15.59 20.79 -24.32
N SER A 23 -16.42 21.62 -24.93
CA SER A 23 -16.04 22.26 -26.19
C SER A 23 -14.94 23.33 -25.98
N PRO A 24 -14.04 23.51 -26.96
CA PRO A 24 -13.00 24.55 -26.91
C PRO A 24 -13.55 25.96 -26.67
N GLY A 25 -12.83 26.76 -25.89
CA GLY A 25 -13.20 28.15 -25.57
C GLY A 25 -14.37 28.31 -24.59
N LYS A 26 -14.86 27.22 -24.00
CA LYS A 26 -15.87 27.21 -22.95
C LYS A 26 -15.31 26.66 -21.65
N THR A 27 -15.75 27.23 -20.54
CA THR A 27 -15.45 26.74 -19.20
C THR A 27 -16.74 26.25 -18.57
N TYR A 28 -16.79 24.98 -18.21
CA TYR A 28 -17.94 24.33 -17.61
C TYR A 28 -17.79 24.37 -16.11
N VAL A 29 -18.80 24.90 -15.43
CA VAL A 29 -18.79 25.06 -13.98
C VAL A 29 -19.72 24.03 -13.36
N TYR A 30 -19.17 23.22 -12.45
CA TYR A 30 -19.89 22.19 -11.73
C TYR A 30 -19.86 22.47 -10.23
N LYS A 31 -21.00 22.32 -9.56
CA LYS A 31 -21.05 22.17 -8.10
C LYS A 31 -20.65 20.74 -7.77
N TYR A 32 -19.73 20.58 -6.83
CA TYR A 32 -19.28 19.30 -6.32
C TYR A 32 -19.45 19.25 -4.81
N GLU A 33 -20.13 18.22 -4.32
CA GLU A 33 -20.22 17.90 -2.89
C GLU A 33 -19.76 16.47 -2.69
N ALA A 34 -19.02 16.21 -1.62
CA ALA A 34 -18.62 14.87 -1.24
C ALA A 34 -18.70 14.71 0.28
N SER A 35 -19.10 13.54 0.75
CA SER A 35 -19.03 13.16 2.15
C SER A 35 -18.38 11.79 2.28
N ILE A 36 -17.49 11.63 3.25
CA ILE A 36 -16.89 10.35 3.62
C ILE A 36 -17.20 10.14 5.10
N MET A 37 -17.89 9.05 5.43
CA MET A 37 -18.34 8.74 6.79
C MET A 37 -17.84 7.35 7.20
N ASN A 38 -17.23 7.26 8.36
CA ASN A 38 -16.71 6.04 8.95
C ASN A 38 -17.43 5.71 10.26
N GLY A 39 -17.78 4.44 10.46
CA GLY A 39 -18.32 3.96 11.72
C GLY A 39 -19.21 2.74 11.56
N LEU A 40 -20.00 2.45 12.59
CA LEU A 40 -21.01 1.39 12.53
C LEU A 40 -22.24 1.87 11.74
N PRO A 41 -22.93 0.96 11.03
CA PRO A 41 -24.05 1.31 10.17
C PRO A 41 -25.27 1.84 10.94
N ASP A 42 -25.41 1.49 12.21
CA ASP A 42 -26.66 1.71 12.95
C ASP A 42 -26.88 3.19 13.31
N GLU A 43 -28.14 3.61 13.20
CA GLU A 43 -28.57 4.93 13.66
C GLU A 43 -28.41 5.08 15.18
N GLY A 44 -28.06 6.28 15.62
CA GLY A 44 -27.81 6.58 17.03
C GLY A 44 -26.40 6.24 17.50
N LEU A 45 -25.54 5.71 16.63
CA LEU A 45 -24.12 5.48 16.94
C LEU A 45 -23.23 6.62 16.44
N ALA A 46 -22.07 6.75 17.07
CA ALA A 46 -21.08 7.73 16.68
C ALA A 46 -20.44 7.36 15.33
N ARG A 47 -20.30 8.36 14.44
CA ARG A 47 -19.54 8.28 13.20
C ARG A 47 -18.59 9.45 13.10
N ALA A 48 -17.53 9.28 12.33
CA ALA A 48 -16.54 10.31 12.04
C ALA A 48 -16.30 10.43 10.53
N GLY A 49 -16.13 11.65 10.02
CA GLY A 49 -16.07 11.87 8.58
C GLY A 49 -15.74 13.28 8.16
N LEU A 50 -15.64 13.48 6.84
CA LEU A 50 -15.39 14.78 6.22
C LEU A 50 -16.43 15.05 5.13
N ASN A 51 -16.92 16.28 5.10
CA ASN A 51 -17.77 16.81 4.05
C ASN A 51 -17.03 17.91 3.30
N ILE A 52 -17.02 17.81 1.99
CA ILE A 52 -16.32 18.71 1.08
C ILE A 52 -17.35 19.35 0.16
N THR A 53 -17.24 20.66 -0.05
CA THR A 53 -18.01 21.39 -1.06
C THR A 53 -17.08 22.28 -1.85
N SER A 54 -17.22 22.29 -3.17
CA SER A 54 -16.42 23.14 -4.06
C SER A 54 -17.15 23.36 -5.39
N LYS A 55 -16.71 24.35 -6.16
CA LYS A 55 -17.04 24.47 -7.59
C LYS A 55 -15.85 24.01 -8.42
N PHE A 56 -16.06 23.14 -9.39
CA PHE A 56 -15.01 22.72 -10.32
C PHE A 56 -15.23 23.34 -11.69
N LEU A 57 -14.17 23.94 -12.22
CA LEU A 57 -14.10 24.50 -13.56
C LEU A 57 -13.35 23.53 -14.46
N ILE A 58 -13.91 23.24 -15.63
CA ILE A 58 -13.30 22.39 -16.65
C ILE A 58 -13.29 23.14 -17.98
N ASN A 59 -12.12 23.24 -18.62
CA ASN A 59 -12.04 23.75 -19.99
C ASN A 59 -11.04 22.95 -20.83
N ALA A 60 -11.32 22.84 -22.14
CA ALA A 60 -10.36 22.27 -23.08
C ALA A 60 -9.23 23.27 -23.36
N VAL A 61 -8.00 22.75 -23.39
CA VAL A 61 -6.78 23.53 -23.70
C VAL A 61 -6.27 23.18 -25.09
N ASN A 62 -6.18 21.88 -25.39
CA ASN A 62 -5.68 21.32 -26.64
C ASN A 62 -6.57 20.12 -27.03
N GLN A 63 -6.26 19.48 -28.17
CA GLN A 63 -6.90 18.20 -28.51
C GLN A 63 -6.64 17.17 -27.41
N ASN A 64 -7.70 16.66 -26.79
CA ASN A 64 -7.68 15.68 -25.69
C ASN A 64 -6.99 16.15 -24.39
N THR A 65 -6.69 17.44 -24.21
CA THR A 65 -6.10 17.96 -22.96
C THR A 65 -6.99 19.03 -22.35
N TYR A 66 -7.28 18.86 -21.07
CA TYR A 66 -8.21 19.69 -20.32
C TYR A 66 -7.54 20.23 -19.06
N MET A 67 -8.01 21.39 -18.59
CA MET A 67 -7.63 21.94 -17.30
C MET A 67 -8.78 21.77 -16.31
N LEU A 68 -8.42 21.51 -15.06
CA LEU A 68 -9.33 21.39 -13.93
C LEU A 68 -8.89 22.36 -12.84
N LYS A 69 -9.83 23.15 -12.31
CA LYS A 69 -9.58 24.05 -11.19
C LYS A 69 -10.76 24.04 -10.21
N PRO A 70 -10.54 23.74 -8.92
CA PRO A 70 -11.54 23.91 -7.89
C PRO A 70 -11.56 25.38 -7.44
N LEU A 71 -12.72 25.85 -7.02
CA LEU A 71 -12.95 27.15 -6.41
C LEU A 71 -13.79 26.98 -5.15
N GLU A 72 -13.68 27.93 -4.24
CA GLU A 72 -14.54 28.01 -3.05
C GLU A 72 -14.57 26.72 -2.23
N LEU A 73 -13.41 26.07 -2.05
CA LEU A 73 -13.31 24.85 -1.26
C LEU A 73 -13.74 25.10 0.19
N LYS A 74 -14.64 24.25 0.69
CA LYS A 74 -15.06 24.21 2.09
C LYS A 74 -14.96 22.77 2.57
N ILE A 75 -14.35 22.58 3.73
CA ILE A 75 -14.22 21.29 4.41
C ILE A 75 -14.87 21.40 5.78
N ASN A 76 -15.80 20.50 6.07
CA ASN A 76 -16.43 20.33 7.37
C ASN A 76 -16.12 18.94 7.91
N GLU A 77 -15.94 18.81 9.21
CA GLU A 77 -15.76 17.54 9.91
C GLU A 77 -17.09 17.12 10.54
N TYR A 78 -17.40 15.84 10.42
CA TYR A 78 -18.46 15.21 11.19
C TYR A 78 -17.82 14.37 12.28
N ASN A 79 -18.16 14.60 13.54
CA ASN A 79 -17.74 13.76 14.64
C ASN A 79 -18.83 13.77 15.72
N GLY A 80 -19.69 12.76 15.69
CA GLY A 80 -20.87 12.75 16.54
C GLY A 80 -21.85 11.62 16.25
N VAL A 81 -23.02 11.69 16.88
CA VAL A 81 -24.10 10.71 16.80
C VAL A 81 -24.86 10.86 15.48
N TRP A 82 -24.76 9.87 14.61
CA TRP A 82 -25.41 9.86 13.31
C TRP A 82 -26.89 9.44 13.39
N PRO A 83 -27.82 10.09 12.66
CA PRO A 83 -27.69 11.27 11.81
C PRO A 83 -28.02 12.60 12.54
N LYS A 84 -27.97 12.62 13.88
CA LYS A 84 -28.47 13.74 14.70
C LYS A 84 -27.56 14.96 14.70
N ASP A 85 -26.27 14.73 14.89
CA ASP A 85 -25.29 15.81 14.99
C ASP A 85 -24.99 16.40 13.60
N HIS A 86 -24.40 17.60 13.57
CA HIS A 86 -24.14 18.35 12.34
C HIS A 86 -22.65 18.51 12.07
N PRO A 87 -22.21 18.55 10.79
CA PRO A 87 -20.82 18.82 10.45
C PRO A 87 -20.38 20.23 10.84
N GLU A 88 -19.16 20.38 11.34
CA GLU A 88 -18.55 21.65 11.75
C GLU A 88 -17.40 22.06 10.81
N PRO A 89 -17.21 23.37 10.50
CA PRO A 89 -16.16 23.81 9.59
C PRO A 89 -14.72 23.60 10.11
N VAL A 90 -13.86 23.01 9.29
CA VAL A 90 -12.42 22.83 9.60
C VAL A 90 -11.59 23.89 8.89
N SER A 91 -11.65 25.13 9.41
CA SER A 91 -11.05 26.30 8.77
C SER A 91 -9.53 26.20 8.59
N LYS A 92 -8.81 25.63 9.57
CA LYS A 92 -7.35 25.45 9.51
C LYS A 92 -6.92 24.52 8.38
N LEU A 93 -7.58 23.37 8.23
CA LEU A 93 -7.30 22.40 7.16
C LEU A 93 -7.64 23.00 5.80
N THR A 94 -8.81 23.64 5.70
CA THR A 94 -9.23 24.32 4.47
C THR A 94 -8.20 25.37 4.04
N ALA A 95 -7.74 26.20 4.96
CA ALA A 95 -6.72 27.23 4.69
C ALA A 95 -5.36 26.63 4.30
N ALA A 96 -4.97 25.49 4.88
CA ALA A 96 -3.72 24.81 4.54
C ALA A 96 -3.74 24.19 3.14
N MET A 97 -4.86 23.60 2.72
CA MET A 97 -4.98 22.94 1.41
C MET A 97 -5.28 23.90 0.24
N THR A 98 -5.94 25.03 0.52
CA THR A 98 -6.43 25.97 -0.50
C THR A 98 -5.34 26.51 -1.45
N PRO A 99 -4.13 26.90 -0.99
CA PRO A 99 -3.09 27.43 -1.88
C PRO A 99 -2.70 26.45 -2.98
N GLU A 100 -2.51 25.18 -2.65
CA GLU A 100 -2.15 24.14 -3.62
C GLU A 100 -3.35 23.74 -4.49
N LEU A 101 -4.54 23.60 -3.90
CA LEU A 101 -5.75 23.26 -4.66
C LEU A 101 -6.21 24.36 -5.61
N ASN A 102 -5.83 25.62 -5.38
CA ASN A 102 -6.11 26.70 -6.32
C ASN A 102 -5.23 26.66 -7.58
N ILE A 103 -4.18 25.82 -7.59
CA ILE A 103 -3.33 25.60 -8.76
C ILE A 103 -4.08 24.68 -9.72
N PRO A 104 -4.39 25.13 -10.96
CA PRO A 104 -5.05 24.28 -11.93
C PRO A 104 -4.14 23.11 -12.33
N ILE A 105 -4.72 21.93 -12.50
CA ILE A 105 -4.04 20.76 -13.06
C ILE A 105 -4.46 20.54 -14.51
N LYS A 106 -3.69 19.75 -15.25
CA LYS A 106 -4.07 19.27 -16.58
C LYS A 106 -4.35 17.78 -16.55
N PHE A 107 -5.22 17.32 -17.42
CA PHE A 107 -5.45 15.90 -17.63
C PHE A 107 -5.76 15.58 -19.08
N GLU A 108 -5.39 14.38 -19.51
CA GLU A 108 -5.83 13.82 -20.78
C GLU A 108 -7.27 13.31 -20.65
N TYR A 109 -8.11 13.61 -21.62
CA TYR A 109 -9.46 13.09 -21.69
C TYR A 109 -9.87 12.83 -23.13
N SER A 110 -10.29 11.61 -23.42
CA SER A 110 -10.71 11.24 -24.77
C SER A 110 -11.77 10.17 -24.72
N ASN A 111 -12.88 10.38 -25.43
CA ASN A 111 -13.99 9.43 -25.52
C ASN A 111 -14.50 8.92 -24.15
N GLY A 112 -14.55 9.81 -23.14
CA GLY A 112 -14.97 9.44 -21.79
C GLY A 112 -13.89 8.79 -20.92
N VAL A 113 -12.67 8.61 -21.41
CA VAL A 113 -11.55 8.03 -20.66
C VAL A 113 -10.62 9.12 -20.15
N VAL A 114 -10.35 9.12 -18.85
CA VAL A 114 -9.30 9.92 -18.22
C VAL A 114 -7.96 9.21 -18.40
N GLY A 115 -7.00 9.92 -19.00
CA GLY A 115 -5.64 9.45 -19.23
C GLY A 115 -4.68 9.94 -18.14
N LYS A 116 -3.57 10.53 -18.59
CA LYS A 116 -2.54 11.09 -17.72
C LYS A 116 -3.00 12.34 -16.97
N VAL A 117 -2.54 12.49 -15.74
CA VAL A 117 -2.71 13.69 -14.91
C VAL A 117 -1.39 14.44 -14.84
N PHE A 118 -1.42 15.77 -14.88
CA PHE A 118 -0.25 16.61 -14.82
C PHE A 118 -0.43 17.75 -13.82
N ALA A 119 0.56 17.96 -12.98
CA ALA A 119 0.59 19.05 -12.02
C ALA A 119 1.99 19.68 -11.96
N PRO A 120 2.09 20.97 -11.59
CA PRO A 120 3.37 21.63 -11.33
C PRO A 120 4.16 20.98 -10.19
N GLU A 121 5.48 21.17 -10.18
CA GLU A 121 6.39 20.58 -9.16
C GLU A 121 6.05 21.03 -7.73
N GLY A 122 5.62 22.29 -7.55
CA GLY A 122 5.25 22.84 -6.25
C GLY A 122 3.95 22.31 -5.64
N VAL A 123 3.27 21.36 -6.29
CA VAL A 123 2.03 20.73 -5.79
C VAL A 123 2.36 19.38 -5.14
N SER A 124 2.01 19.22 -3.87
CA SER A 124 2.21 17.98 -3.10
C SER A 124 1.45 16.79 -3.71
N ASP A 125 1.92 15.58 -3.46
CA ASP A 125 1.32 14.34 -4.01
C ASP A 125 -0.12 14.08 -3.54
N LEU A 126 -0.52 14.66 -2.41
CA LEU A 126 -1.88 14.54 -1.87
C LEU A 126 -2.92 15.20 -2.80
N VAL A 127 -2.56 16.33 -3.40
CA VAL A 127 -3.47 17.17 -4.17
C VAL A 127 -3.93 16.50 -5.47
N PRO A 128 -3.06 15.87 -6.29
CA PRO A 128 -3.48 15.03 -7.41
C PRO A 128 -4.48 13.94 -7.02
N ASN A 129 -4.33 13.29 -5.87
CA ASN A 129 -5.29 12.27 -5.41
C ASN A 129 -6.69 12.85 -5.13
N PHE A 130 -6.76 14.06 -4.57
CA PHE A 130 -8.03 14.78 -4.43
C PHE A 130 -8.71 15.00 -5.79
N TYR A 131 -7.94 15.45 -6.79
CA TYR A 131 -8.46 15.63 -8.15
C TYR A 131 -8.88 14.32 -8.81
N ARG A 132 -8.14 13.23 -8.60
CA ARG A 132 -8.52 11.90 -9.11
C ARG A 132 -9.88 11.46 -8.59
N GLY A 133 -10.24 11.81 -7.35
CA GLY A 133 -11.58 11.58 -6.79
C GLY A 133 -12.70 12.23 -7.62
N PHE A 134 -12.49 13.46 -8.09
CA PHE A 134 -13.41 14.14 -9.00
C PHE A 134 -13.36 13.56 -10.42
N LEU A 135 -12.15 13.38 -10.97
CA LEU A 135 -11.93 12.86 -12.33
C LEU A 135 -12.53 11.46 -12.52
N ASN A 136 -12.61 10.66 -11.45
CA ASN A 136 -13.22 9.33 -11.47
C ASN A 136 -14.72 9.37 -11.83
N ILE A 137 -15.41 10.49 -11.55
CA ILE A 137 -16.81 10.70 -11.97
C ILE A 137 -16.89 10.90 -13.49
N LEU A 138 -15.85 11.50 -14.10
CA LEU A 138 -15.77 11.73 -15.55
C LEU A 138 -15.38 10.48 -16.35
N GLN A 139 -14.92 9.42 -15.68
CA GLN A 139 -14.58 8.15 -16.31
C GLN A 139 -15.85 7.41 -16.77
N LEU A 140 -16.16 7.53 -18.05
CA LEU A 140 -17.40 7.07 -18.68
C LEU A 140 -17.13 6.37 -20.02
N ASN A 141 -16.81 5.08 -19.99
CA ASN A 141 -16.66 4.24 -21.19
C ASN A 141 -18.03 3.82 -21.77
N ILE A 142 -18.76 4.78 -22.34
CA ILE A 142 -20.10 4.54 -22.88
C ILE A 142 -19.99 3.80 -24.24
N LYS A 143 -20.49 2.56 -24.32
CA LYS A 143 -20.54 1.79 -25.57
C LYS A 143 -21.80 2.14 -26.35
N LYS A 144 -21.65 2.37 -27.66
CA LYS A 144 -22.75 2.73 -28.56
C LYS A 144 -23.72 1.58 -28.88
N THR A 145 -23.28 0.34 -28.71
CA THR A 145 -23.94 -0.84 -29.29
C THR A 145 -24.84 -1.60 -28.31
N HIS A 146 -24.75 -1.33 -27.01
CA HIS A 146 -25.42 -2.12 -25.98
C HIS A 146 -25.95 -1.20 -24.87
N ASN A 147 -27.19 -1.43 -24.44
CA ASN A 147 -27.79 -0.70 -23.31
C ASN A 147 -27.32 -1.23 -21.96
N VAL A 148 -26.96 -2.51 -21.86
CA VAL A 148 -26.41 -3.12 -20.64
C VAL A 148 -25.18 -3.93 -21.02
N TYR A 149 -24.06 -3.69 -20.34
CA TYR A 149 -22.80 -4.37 -20.59
C TYR A 149 -21.85 -4.22 -19.41
N ASP A 150 -20.90 -5.15 -19.28
CA ASP A 150 -19.77 -5.02 -18.37
C ASP A 150 -18.45 -4.82 -19.13
N LEU A 151 -17.46 -4.29 -18.41
CA LEU A 151 -16.07 -4.19 -18.83
C LEU A 151 -15.16 -4.10 -17.61
N GLN A 152 -13.86 -4.22 -17.85
CA GLN A 152 -12.84 -3.84 -16.88
C GLN A 152 -12.53 -2.36 -17.07
N GLU A 153 -12.68 -1.58 -16.01
CA GLU A 153 -12.52 -0.13 -16.09
C GLU A 153 -11.60 0.39 -14.98
N ALA A 154 -10.65 1.23 -15.38
CA ALA A 154 -9.77 1.95 -14.47
C ALA A 154 -10.55 2.94 -13.59
N GLY A 155 -10.03 3.22 -12.41
CA GLY A 155 -10.50 4.26 -11.50
C GLY A 155 -9.48 4.47 -10.40
N THR A 156 -9.86 5.25 -9.39
CA THR A 156 -9.00 5.53 -8.23
C THR A 156 -8.53 4.26 -7.50
N GLN A 157 -9.36 3.23 -7.43
CA GLN A 157 -9.06 1.97 -6.73
C GLN A 157 -8.37 0.90 -7.60
N GLY A 158 -8.02 1.22 -8.85
CA GLY A 158 -7.43 0.28 -9.81
C GLY A 158 -8.36 -0.06 -10.96
N VAL A 159 -8.23 -1.27 -11.51
CA VAL A 159 -8.99 -1.75 -12.67
C VAL A 159 -9.95 -2.83 -12.23
N CYS A 160 -11.25 -2.48 -12.22
CA CYS A 160 -12.29 -3.34 -11.66
C CYS A 160 -13.44 -3.58 -12.63
N LYS A 161 -14.13 -4.71 -12.42
CA LYS A 161 -15.34 -5.07 -13.16
C LYS A 161 -16.40 -4.00 -12.92
N THR A 162 -16.86 -3.41 -14.01
CA THR A 162 -17.81 -2.29 -14.00
C THR A 162 -18.95 -2.60 -14.96
N LEU A 163 -20.18 -2.54 -14.43
CA LEU A 163 -21.42 -2.75 -15.15
C LEU A 163 -22.04 -1.40 -15.51
N TYR A 164 -22.50 -1.26 -16.75
CA TYR A 164 -23.24 -0.12 -17.25
C TYR A 164 -24.68 -0.52 -17.61
N SER A 165 -25.62 0.39 -17.33
CA SER A 165 -27.00 0.35 -17.80
C SER A 165 -27.39 1.74 -18.30
N VAL A 166 -27.68 1.86 -19.58
CA VAL A 166 -27.98 3.11 -20.29
C VAL A 166 -29.43 3.08 -20.75
N ASN A 167 -30.22 4.06 -20.29
CA ASN A 167 -31.62 4.23 -20.64
C ASN A 167 -31.84 5.64 -21.21
N GLU A 168 -32.34 5.74 -22.44
CA GLU A 168 -32.65 7.03 -23.06
C GLU A 168 -34.09 7.44 -22.73
N ASP A 169 -34.26 8.61 -22.11
CA ASP A 169 -35.56 9.27 -21.98
C ASP A 169 -35.74 10.26 -23.14
N VAL A 170 -36.31 9.73 -24.21
CA VAL A 170 -36.59 10.47 -25.45
C VAL A 170 -37.53 11.66 -25.22
N LYS A 171 -38.41 11.62 -24.20
CA LYS A 171 -39.35 12.71 -23.93
C LYS A 171 -38.68 13.89 -23.24
N ALA A 172 -37.71 13.61 -22.37
CA ALA A 172 -36.99 14.64 -21.63
C ALA A 172 -35.69 15.10 -22.33
N ASP A 173 -35.33 14.50 -23.46
CA ASP A 173 -34.02 14.67 -24.13
C ASP A 173 -32.86 14.42 -23.16
N ARG A 174 -32.97 13.32 -22.40
CA ARG A 174 -32.01 12.92 -21.35
C ARG A 174 -31.60 11.47 -21.52
N ILE A 175 -30.39 11.16 -21.08
CA ILE A 175 -29.90 9.79 -20.94
C ILE A 175 -29.69 9.53 -19.44
N LEU A 176 -30.34 8.50 -18.92
CA LEU A 176 -30.19 8.01 -17.56
C LEU A 176 -29.20 6.84 -17.58
N LEU A 177 -28.02 7.05 -16.99
CA LEU A 177 -26.97 6.04 -16.95
C LEU A 177 -26.73 5.60 -15.51
N THR A 178 -26.75 4.29 -15.28
CA THR A 178 -26.28 3.68 -14.04
C THR A 178 -25.00 2.93 -14.31
N LYS A 179 -23.99 3.16 -13.46
CA LYS A 179 -22.70 2.48 -13.50
C LYS A 179 -22.44 1.87 -12.14
N THR A 180 -22.06 0.61 -12.07
CA THR A 180 -21.74 -0.06 -10.80
C THR A 180 -20.38 -0.74 -10.91
N LYS A 181 -19.47 -0.41 -10.00
CA LYS A 181 -18.14 -0.99 -9.89
C LYS A 181 -18.10 -1.99 -8.75
N ASP A 182 -17.69 -3.22 -9.06
CA ASP A 182 -17.50 -4.28 -8.08
C ASP A 182 -16.03 -4.33 -7.65
N MET A 183 -15.74 -3.83 -6.45
CA MET A 183 -14.38 -3.75 -5.92
C MET A 183 -13.87 -5.12 -5.42
N ASN A 184 -14.71 -6.15 -5.44
CA ASN A 184 -14.33 -7.53 -5.11
C ASN A 184 -13.78 -8.29 -6.33
N HIS A 185 -13.94 -7.72 -7.54
CA HIS A 185 -13.55 -8.31 -8.81
C HIS A 185 -12.71 -7.31 -9.61
N CYS A 186 -11.46 -7.15 -9.20
CA CYS A 186 -10.49 -6.28 -9.85
C CYS A 186 -9.36 -7.08 -10.49
N GLN A 187 -8.97 -6.70 -11.71
CA GLN A 187 -7.73 -7.18 -12.33
C GLN A 187 -6.52 -6.59 -11.65
N GLU A 188 -6.65 -5.34 -11.20
CA GLU A 188 -5.62 -4.61 -10.48
C GLU A 188 -6.31 -3.85 -9.35
N ARG A 189 -5.81 -4.02 -8.13
CA ARG A 189 -6.34 -3.35 -6.94
C ARG A 189 -5.27 -2.46 -6.36
N ILE A 190 -5.60 -1.19 -6.14
CA ILE A 190 -4.70 -0.23 -5.48
C ILE A 190 -4.94 -0.31 -3.98
N THR A 191 -4.14 -1.13 -3.32
CA THR A 191 -4.11 -1.31 -1.86
C THR A 191 -2.68 -1.37 -1.38
N ARG A 192 -2.45 -0.94 -0.14
CA ARG A 192 -1.16 -1.06 0.53
C ARG A 192 -1.36 -1.69 1.88
N ASP A 193 -0.79 -2.87 2.06
CA ASP A 193 -0.78 -3.58 3.32
C ASP A 193 0.57 -3.36 4.02
N MET A 194 0.56 -3.32 5.36
CA MET A 194 1.76 -3.14 6.17
C MET A 194 1.76 -4.12 7.32
N GLY A 195 2.92 -4.72 7.61
CA GLY A 195 3.08 -5.65 8.73
C GLY A 195 2.45 -7.02 8.50
N LEU A 196 2.10 -7.37 7.26
CA LEU A 196 1.49 -8.65 6.89
C LEU A 196 2.48 -9.66 6.30
N ALA A 197 3.78 -9.35 6.29
CA ALA A 197 4.82 -10.18 5.68
C ALA A 197 4.89 -11.63 6.20
N TYR A 198 4.39 -11.91 7.41
CA TYR A 198 4.34 -13.27 7.97
C TYR A 198 2.98 -13.96 7.78
N THR A 199 2.02 -13.29 7.15
CA THR A 199 0.69 -13.84 6.94
C THR A 199 0.66 -14.71 5.69
N GLU A 200 -0.19 -15.73 5.71
CA GLU A 200 -0.37 -16.65 4.59
C GLU A 200 -1.79 -16.52 4.04
N LYS A 201 -1.89 -16.55 2.71
CA LYS A 201 -3.18 -16.43 2.04
C LYS A 201 -3.94 -17.75 2.13
N CYS A 202 -4.97 -17.79 2.97
CA CYS A 202 -5.90 -18.92 3.02
C CYS A 202 -7.00 -18.79 1.95
N GLU A 203 -6.80 -19.38 0.77
CA GLU A 203 -7.77 -19.37 -0.34
C GLU A 203 -9.14 -19.94 0.05
N LYS A 204 -9.17 -21.02 0.84
CA LYS A 204 -10.43 -21.60 1.32
C LYS A 204 -11.18 -20.63 2.23
N CYS A 205 -10.48 -20.00 3.17
CA CYS A 205 -11.05 -19.03 4.09
C CYS A 205 -11.65 -17.83 3.34
N GLN A 206 -10.94 -17.31 2.33
CA GLN A 206 -11.39 -16.18 1.51
C GLN A 206 -12.60 -16.50 0.60
N ARG A 207 -12.87 -17.79 0.33
CA ARG A 207 -14.11 -18.23 -0.34
C ARG A 207 -15.29 -18.30 0.62
N GLU A 208 -15.06 -18.66 1.88
CA GLU A 208 -16.10 -18.76 2.90
C GLU A 208 -16.52 -17.37 3.43
N SER A 209 -15.56 -16.48 3.65
CA SER A 209 -15.80 -15.13 4.14
C SER A 209 -14.75 -14.16 3.59
N LYS A 210 -15.17 -12.95 3.22
CA LYS A 210 -14.27 -11.86 2.83
C LYS A 210 -14.30 -10.81 3.92
N ASN A 211 -13.13 -10.47 4.47
CA ASN A 211 -13.01 -9.46 5.52
C ASN A 211 -13.22 -8.05 4.99
N LEU A 212 -12.91 -7.78 3.73
CA LEU A 212 -13.05 -6.47 3.11
C LEU A 212 -13.88 -6.60 1.84
N ARG A 213 -15.02 -5.90 1.80
CA ARG A 213 -15.89 -5.81 0.63
C ARG A 213 -16.10 -4.38 0.22
N GLY A 214 -16.30 -4.14 -1.06
CA GLY A 214 -16.58 -2.81 -1.57
C GLY A 214 -17.43 -2.83 -2.83
N SER A 215 -18.25 -1.80 -2.99
CA SER A 215 -18.97 -1.54 -4.24
C SER A 215 -19.25 -0.05 -4.38
N THR A 216 -19.23 0.43 -5.61
CA THR A 216 -19.52 1.83 -5.93
C THR A 216 -20.61 1.90 -6.98
N SER A 217 -21.66 2.66 -6.74
CA SER A 217 -22.75 2.91 -7.68
C SER A 217 -22.75 4.37 -8.08
N TYR A 218 -22.85 4.63 -9.37
CA TYR A 218 -22.94 5.95 -9.98
C TYR A 218 -24.27 6.03 -10.73
N ARG A 219 -24.98 7.14 -10.59
CA ARG A 219 -26.16 7.47 -11.38
C ARG A 219 -25.91 8.79 -12.07
N TYR A 220 -26.16 8.87 -13.36
CA TYR A 220 -25.95 10.07 -14.15
C TYR A 220 -27.23 10.49 -14.84
N VAL A 221 -27.45 11.80 -14.86
CA VAL A 221 -28.40 12.45 -15.77
C VAL A 221 -27.56 13.18 -16.81
N LEU A 222 -27.69 12.73 -18.05
CA LEU A 222 -26.88 13.19 -19.17
C LEU A 222 -27.78 13.88 -20.20
N LYS A 223 -27.25 14.87 -20.90
CA LYS A 223 -27.95 15.59 -21.98
C LYS A 223 -27.18 15.46 -23.30
N PRO A 224 -27.81 14.95 -24.38
CA PRO A 224 -27.22 14.99 -25.70
C PRO A 224 -26.93 16.43 -26.14
N VAL A 225 -25.76 16.67 -26.70
CA VAL A 225 -25.38 17.93 -27.34
C VAL A 225 -24.72 17.65 -28.69
N PRO A 226 -24.68 18.62 -29.63
CA PRO A 226 -24.16 18.34 -30.98
C PRO A 226 -22.74 17.77 -31.02
N SER A 227 -21.89 18.13 -30.04
CA SER A 227 -20.51 17.67 -29.93
C SER A 227 -20.32 16.39 -29.11
N GLY A 228 -21.37 15.94 -28.40
CA GLY A 228 -21.32 14.73 -27.60
C GLY A 228 -22.40 14.67 -26.51
N ILE A 229 -21.98 14.45 -25.27
CA ILE A 229 -22.87 14.45 -24.10
C ILE A 229 -22.40 15.49 -23.09
N MET A 230 -23.36 16.13 -22.42
CA MET A 230 -23.12 16.93 -21.23
C MET A 230 -23.58 16.17 -19.99
N ILE A 231 -22.74 16.09 -18.98
CA ILE A 231 -23.13 15.59 -17.66
C ILE A 231 -23.92 16.72 -16.99
N LEU A 232 -25.20 16.50 -16.70
CA LEU A 232 -26.01 17.45 -15.93
C LEU A 232 -25.90 17.16 -14.45
N GLU A 233 -26.06 15.89 -14.07
CA GLU A 233 -25.98 15.45 -12.69
C GLU A 233 -25.25 14.10 -12.61
N ALA A 234 -24.49 13.89 -11.53
CA ALA A 234 -23.97 12.59 -11.15
C ALA A 234 -24.09 12.39 -9.63
N ASP A 235 -24.67 11.29 -9.21
CA ASP A 235 -24.69 10.83 -7.82
C ASP A 235 -23.83 9.58 -7.68
N VAL A 236 -22.91 9.58 -6.74
CA VAL A 236 -22.05 8.44 -6.42
C VAL A 236 -22.33 7.99 -5.01
N ASN A 237 -22.50 6.69 -4.81
CA ASN A 237 -22.59 6.05 -3.51
C ASN A 237 -21.62 4.86 -3.47
N GLU A 238 -20.62 4.96 -2.61
CA GLU A 238 -19.63 3.93 -2.36
C GLU A 238 -19.77 3.40 -0.94
N LEU A 239 -19.69 2.08 -0.80
CA LEU A 239 -19.69 1.42 0.49
C LEU A 239 -18.52 0.45 0.55
N ILE A 240 -17.63 0.67 1.51
CA ILE A 240 -16.56 -0.26 1.88
C ILE A 240 -16.89 -0.81 3.26
N GLN A 241 -16.89 -2.13 3.40
CA GLN A 241 -17.20 -2.83 4.64
C GLN A 241 -16.01 -3.66 5.10
N PHE A 242 -15.63 -3.50 6.36
CA PHE A 242 -14.62 -4.32 7.01
C PHE A 242 -15.24 -5.15 8.14
N SER A 243 -15.06 -6.47 8.03
CA SER A 243 -15.53 -7.48 8.99
C SER A 243 -14.32 -8.27 9.52
N PRO A 244 -13.89 -8.04 10.77
CA PRO A 244 -12.74 -8.73 11.34
C PRO A 244 -12.96 -10.24 11.50
N VAL A 245 -14.19 -10.66 11.81
CA VAL A 245 -14.54 -12.06 12.09
C VAL A 245 -15.51 -12.60 11.05
N SER A 246 -16.74 -12.09 11.05
CA SER A 246 -17.75 -12.40 10.04
C SER A 246 -18.79 -11.29 9.97
N GLU A 247 -19.45 -11.16 8.82
CA GLU A 247 -20.50 -10.14 8.60
C GLU A 247 -21.66 -10.28 9.59
N ARG A 248 -21.90 -11.49 10.13
CA ARG A 248 -22.97 -11.74 11.11
C ARG A 248 -22.77 -11.03 12.44
N TYR A 249 -21.52 -10.71 12.79
CA TYR A 249 -21.17 -10.02 14.03
C TYR A 249 -21.04 -8.50 13.85
N GLY A 250 -21.51 -7.98 12.72
CA GLY A 250 -21.40 -6.58 12.36
C GLY A 250 -20.15 -6.30 11.53
N ALA A 251 -20.18 -5.17 10.83
CA ALA A 251 -19.11 -4.67 9.99
C ALA A 251 -18.96 -3.17 10.21
N VAL A 252 -17.71 -2.70 10.27
CA VAL A 252 -17.42 -1.27 10.20
C VAL A 252 -17.55 -0.84 8.74
N GLN A 253 -18.12 0.34 8.51
CA GLN A 253 -18.39 0.84 7.17
C GLN A 253 -17.69 2.18 6.94
N THR A 254 -17.16 2.34 5.73
CA THR A 254 -16.82 3.61 5.13
C THR A 254 -17.80 3.86 4.00
N GLU A 255 -18.63 4.88 4.14
CA GLU A 255 -19.60 5.31 3.14
C GLU A 255 -19.10 6.61 2.51
N THR A 256 -18.93 6.62 1.18
CA THR A 256 -18.60 7.83 0.42
C THR A 256 -19.76 8.20 -0.48
N ARG A 257 -20.25 9.43 -0.36
CA ARG A 257 -21.24 10.00 -1.28
C ARG A 257 -20.62 11.16 -2.03
N GLN A 258 -20.84 11.25 -3.33
CA GLN A 258 -20.43 12.40 -4.13
C GLN A 258 -21.61 12.85 -4.99
N THR A 259 -21.80 14.16 -5.13
CA THR A 259 -22.75 14.75 -6.06
C THR A 259 -22.03 15.74 -6.96
N LEU A 260 -22.37 15.68 -8.24
CA LEU A 260 -21.89 16.60 -9.26
C LEU A 260 -23.11 17.22 -9.94
N SER A 261 -23.20 18.55 -9.98
CA SER A 261 -24.31 19.23 -10.65
C SER A 261 -23.78 20.32 -11.56
N PHE A 262 -24.18 20.31 -12.82
CA PHE A 262 -23.87 21.35 -13.79
C PHE A 262 -24.53 22.67 -13.36
N LEU A 263 -23.75 23.76 -13.37
CA LEU A 263 -24.25 25.09 -13.04
C LEU A 263 -24.39 25.93 -14.31
N GLU A 264 -23.28 26.18 -14.99
CA GLU A 264 -23.25 27.11 -16.12
C GLU A 264 -22.03 26.89 -17.03
N ILE A 265 -22.04 27.60 -18.16
CA ILE A 265 -20.91 27.71 -19.08
C ILE A 265 -20.44 29.16 -19.11
N GLU A 266 -19.19 29.37 -18.76
CA GLU A 266 -18.50 30.65 -18.88
C GLU A 266 -17.66 30.72 -20.15
N LYS A 267 -17.36 31.95 -20.60
CA LYS A 267 -16.48 32.21 -21.75
C LYS A 267 -15.01 32.40 -21.37
N SER A 268 -14.73 32.58 -20.07
CA SER A 268 -13.39 32.85 -19.58
C SER A 268 -12.63 31.53 -19.39
N PRO A 269 -11.55 31.27 -20.14
CA PRO A 269 -10.77 30.05 -19.95
C PRO A 269 -10.02 30.07 -18.62
N ILE A 270 -9.72 28.89 -18.07
CA ILE A 270 -8.81 28.77 -16.94
C ILE A 270 -7.42 29.19 -17.43
N ALA A 271 -6.81 30.18 -16.77
CA ALA A 271 -5.45 30.59 -17.08
C ALA A 271 -4.45 29.56 -16.51
N PRO A 272 -3.52 29.01 -17.31
CA PRO A 272 -2.45 28.20 -16.78
C PRO A 272 -1.49 29.08 -15.96
N ILE A 273 -0.93 28.51 -14.89
CA ILE A 273 0.19 29.17 -14.19
C ILE A 273 1.47 29.08 -15.04
N PRO A 274 2.39 30.05 -14.93
CA PRO A 274 3.68 30.04 -15.64
C PRO A 274 4.66 29.06 -14.98
N ALA A 275 4.35 27.77 -15.05
CA ALA A 275 5.17 26.68 -14.55
C ALA A 275 5.09 25.48 -15.50
N GLU A 276 6.11 24.62 -15.45
CA GLU A 276 6.09 23.35 -16.16
C GLU A 276 5.10 22.38 -15.48
N TYR A 277 4.37 21.60 -16.29
CA TYR A 277 3.41 20.61 -15.81
C TYR A 277 4.02 19.24 -15.99
N HIS A 278 4.38 18.59 -14.89
CA HIS A 278 4.99 17.27 -14.92
C HIS A 278 3.93 16.19 -14.88
N HIS A 279 4.24 15.04 -15.48
CA HIS A 279 3.38 13.85 -15.42
C HIS A 279 3.32 13.33 -13.99
N ARG A 280 2.10 13.18 -13.46
CA ARG A 280 1.77 12.65 -12.14
C ARG A 280 0.84 11.44 -12.31
N GLY A 281 1.25 10.49 -13.15
CA GLY A 281 0.52 9.24 -13.35
C GLY A 281 -0.85 9.35 -14.00
N SER A 282 -1.72 8.40 -13.64
CA SER A 282 -3.05 8.20 -14.25
C SER A 282 -4.19 8.55 -13.29
N LEU A 283 -5.41 8.09 -13.59
CA LEU A 283 -6.59 8.19 -12.71
C LEU A 283 -6.45 7.36 -11.41
N LYS A 284 -5.60 6.34 -11.40
CA LYS A 284 -5.36 5.48 -10.23
C LYS A 284 -4.78 6.30 -9.08
N TYR A 285 -5.21 5.99 -7.86
CA TYR A 285 -4.63 6.57 -6.65
C TYR A 285 -3.13 6.27 -6.60
N GLU A 286 -2.32 7.25 -6.22
CA GLU A 286 -0.88 7.07 -6.04
C GLU A 286 -0.52 7.28 -4.57
N PHE A 287 0.07 6.25 -3.97
CA PHE A 287 0.58 6.33 -2.60
C PHE A 287 1.77 7.29 -2.54
N SER A 288 1.74 8.15 -1.54
CA SER A 288 2.81 9.07 -1.16
C SER A 288 3.44 8.55 0.16
N ASN A 289 4.10 9.42 0.92
CA ASN A 289 4.69 9.12 2.22
C ASN A 289 3.70 9.32 3.39
N GLU A 290 2.41 9.57 3.12
CA GLU A 290 1.35 9.75 4.14
C GLU A 290 1.30 8.55 5.10
N PHE A 291 1.59 7.36 4.57
CA PHE A 291 1.44 6.08 5.25
C PHE A 291 2.65 5.68 6.08
N ASP A 292 3.74 6.44 6.03
CA ASP A 292 4.81 6.25 7.00
C ASP A 292 4.30 6.60 8.42
N LEU A 293 3.30 7.47 8.53
CA LEU A 293 2.57 7.72 9.77
C LEU A 293 1.42 6.73 9.96
N SER A 294 1.39 6.05 11.12
CA SER A 294 0.25 5.18 11.43
C SER A 294 -0.96 6.02 11.88
N PRO A 295 -2.19 5.71 11.43
CA PRO A 295 -3.35 6.60 11.50
C PRO A 295 -3.96 6.79 12.91
N PHE A 296 -3.37 6.21 13.96
CA PHE A 296 -3.95 6.23 15.30
C PHE A 296 -3.89 7.59 15.99
N GLN A 297 -2.93 8.45 15.65
CA GLN A 297 -2.83 9.79 16.22
C GLN A 297 -2.11 10.75 15.26
N LEU A 298 -2.82 11.79 14.84
CA LEU A 298 -2.23 12.89 14.06
C LEU A 298 -1.39 13.74 15.00
N ALA A 299 -0.09 13.50 15.02
CA ALA A 299 0.85 14.30 15.77
C ALA A 299 1.08 15.63 15.04
N LYS A 300 0.77 16.75 15.70
CA LYS A 300 1.18 18.07 15.19
C LYS A 300 2.68 18.23 15.42
N VAL A 301 3.46 18.01 14.37
CA VAL A 301 4.90 18.27 14.39
C VAL A 301 5.14 19.77 14.35
N THR A 302 5.61 20.35 15.44
CA THR A 302 6.03 21.77 15.49
C THR A 302 7.52 21.89 15.68
N ASP A 303 8.06 21.20 16.67
CA ASP A 303 9.48 21.05 16.93
C ASP A 303 9.70 19.58 17.29
N GLU A 304 9.98 18.80 16.25
CA GLU A 304 10.12 17.35 16.34
C GLU A 304 11.11 16.91 17.43
N ARG A 305 12.26 17.60 17.54
CA ARG A 305 13.28 17.27 18.53
C ARG A 305 12.80 17.56 19.94
N ALA A 306 12.23 18.75 20.18
CA ALA A 306 11.68 19.09 21.49
C ALA A 306 10.57 18.11 21.92
N GLN A 307 9.72 17.70 20.97
CA GLN A 307 8.63 16.74 21.22
C GLN A 307 9.14 15.33 21.54
N ILE A 308 10.18 14.86 20.84
CA ILE A 308 10.86 13.59 21.18
C ILE A 308 11.40 13.63 22.61
N GLU A 309 12.06 14.73 22.99
CA GLU A 309 12.62 14.89 24.33
C GLU A 309 11.55 14.94 25.42
N GLU A 310 10.44 15.66 25.18
CA GLU A 310 9.31 15.75 26.09
C GLU A 310 8.69 14.36 26.32
N LEU A 311 8.41 13.62 25.24
CA LEU A 311 7.82 12.28 25.32
C LEU A 311 8.74 11.29 26.03
N LEU A 312 10.04 11.34 25.76
CA LEU A 312 11.03 10.50 26.42
C LEU A 312 11.07 10.78 27.93
N ASN A 313 11.13 12.05 28.33
CA ASN A 313 11.10 12.43 29.74
C ASN A 313 9.77 12.03 30.42
N HIS A 314 8.65 12.18 29.71
CA HIS A 314 7.34 11.78 30.22
C HIS A 314 7.29 10.28 30.50
N LEU A 315 7.73 9.46 29.55
CA LEU A 315 7.78 8.01 29.68
C LEU A 315 8.68 7.57 30.84
N ILE A 316 9.82 8.20 31.04
CA ILE A 316 10.72 7.85 32.13
C ILE A 316 10.12 8.22 33.49
N THR A 317 9.57 9.44 33.60
CA THR A 317 9.08 9.98 34.87
C THR A 317 7.86 9.22 35.38
N HIS A 318 6.94 8.85 34.48
CA HIS A 318 5.65 8.28 34.88
C HIS A 318 5.62 6.74 34.89
N ASN A 319 6.73 6.07 34.58
CA ASN A 319 6.82 4.60 34.52
C ASN A 319 7.95 4.01 35.38
N ALA A 320 8.44 4.76 36.36
CA ALA A 320 9.60 4.33 37.16
C ALA A 320 9.28 3.22 38.18
N GLU A 321 8.07 3.24 38.77
CA GLU A 321 7.64 2.26 39.78
C GLU A 321 6.58 1.30 39.24
N GLU A 322 5.52 1.86 38.64
CA GLU A 322 4.44 1.12 37.98
C GLU A 322 4.23 1.71 36.58
N VAL A 323 3.83 0.85 35.64
CA VAL A 323 3.53 1.29 34.27
C VAL A 323 2.24 2.11 34.28
N ASN A 324 2.33 3.36 33.83
CA ASN A 324 1.17 4.24 33.69
C ASN A 324 0.21 3.71 32.61
N GLU A 325 -1.10 3.83 32.84
CA GLU A 325 -2.14 3.40 31.90
C GLU A 325 -1.99 4.04 30.50
N HIS A 326 -1.49 5.27 30.41
CA HIS A 326 -1.26 5.99 29.16
C HIS A 326 0.14 5.76 28.55
N ALA A 327 1.01 4.97 29.20
CA ALA A 327 2.35 4.72 28.70
C ALA A 327 2.39 4.08 27.31
N PRO A 328 1.54 3.10 26.95
CA PRO A 328 1.52 2.56 25.59
C PRO A 328 1.21 3.62 24.53
N LEU A 329 0.27 4.54 24.82
CA LEU A 329 -0.07 5.63 23.90
C LEU A 329 1.10 6.61 23.75
N LYS A 330 1.73 7.01 24.86
CA LYS A 330 2.89 7.91 24.83
C LYS A 330 4.11 7.29 24.16
N TYR A 331 4.31 5.99 24.33
CA TYR A 331 5.35 5.23 23.66
C TYR A 331 5.10 5.16 22.16
N TRP A 332 3.84 4.96 21.75
CA TRP A 332 3.45 5.03 20.36
C TRP A 332 3.66 6.42 19.76
N GLU A 333 3.28 7.49 20.47
CA GLU A 333 3.58 8.87 20.05
C GLU A 333 5.08 9.05 19.81
N LEU A 334 5.95 8.59 20.74
CA LEU A 334 7.40 8.65 20.59
C LEU A 334 7.88 7.94 19.31
N ILE A 335 7.39 6.73 19.04
CA ILE A 335 7.73 5.96 17.84
C ILE A 335 7.36 6.75 16.56
N GLN A 336 6.20 7.39 16.53
CA GLN A 336 5.75 8.15 15.36
C GLN A 336 6.64 9.35 15.07
N PHE A 337 7.03 10.11 16.10
CA PHE A 337 8.00 11.20 15.92
C PHE A 337 9.36 10.68 15.49
N LEU A 338 9.88 9.63 16.13
CA LEU A 338 11.17 9.04 15.73
C LEU A 338 11.16 8.45 14.31
N ARG A 339 9.99 8.07 13.78
CA ARG A 339 9.85 7.58 12.40
C ARG A 339 9.94 8.71 11.37
N LEU A 340 9.51 9.92 11.73
CA LEU A 340 9.69 11.12 10.89
C LEU A 340 11.11 11.67 10.95
N ALA A 341 11.84 11.35 12.01
CA ALA A 341 13.16 11.93 12.28
C ALA A 341 14.18 11.50 11.23
N ARG A 342 15.00 12.46 10.79
CA ARG A 342 16.16 12.15 9.95
C ARG A 342 17.25 11.50 10.78
N TYR A 343 18.21 10.89 10.10
CA TYR A 343 19.32 10.21 10.75
C TYR A 343 20.12 11.14 11.70
N GLU A 344 20.33 12.39 11.28
CA GLU A 344 21.04 13.41 12.05
C GLU A 344 20.28 13.78 13.34
N ASP A 345 18.95 13.78 13.26
CA ASP A 345 18.08 14.07 14.41
C ASP A 345 18.14 12.92 15.43
N LEU A 346 18.15 11.65 14.98
CA LEU A 346 18.39 10.48 15.84
C LEU A 346 19.76 10.54 16.52
N GLU A 347 20.80 10.93 15.78
CA GLU A 347 22.15 11.06 16.33
C GLU A 347 22.25 12.18 17.39
N ALA A 348 21.60 13.32 17.15
CA ALA A 348 21.56 14.42 18.10
C ALA A 348 20.91 13.99 19.43
N VAL A 349 19.75 13.31 19.36
CA VAL A 349 19.05 12.78 20.53
C VAL A 349 19.92 11.74 21.25
N TRP A 350 20.54 10.82 20.51
CA TRP A 350 21.46 9.83 21.10
C TRP A 350 22.61 10.48 21.86
N ASN A 351 23.31 11.42 21.25
CA ASN A 351 24.49 12.05 21.87
C ASN A 351 24.15 12.78 23.16
N LYS A 352 22.93 13.32 23.27
CA LYS A 352 22.43 13.96 24.50
C LYS A 352 22.15 12.95 25.61
N TYR A 353 21.58 11.79 25.28
CA TYR A 353 21.02 10.86 26.27
C TYR A 353 21.82 9.57 26.47
N LYS A 354 22.85 9.29 25.68
CA LYS A 354 23.59 8.01 25.70
C LYS A 354 24.23 7.66 27.04
N ASN A 355 24.49 8.66 27.89
CA ASN A 355 25.08 8.49 29.23
C ASN A 355 24.04 8.50 30.36
N MET A 356 22.74 8.61 30.04
CA MET A 356 21.64 8.58 31.00
C MET A 356 20.92 7.22 30.90
N PRO A 357 21.09 6.30 31.86
CA PRO A 357 20.66 4.91 31.71
C PRO A 357 19.19 4.72 31.32
N SER A 358 18.27 5.45 31.96
CA SER A 358 16.83 5.36 31.67
C SER A 358 16.49 5.87 30.28
N HIS A 359 17.02 7.05 29.90
CA HIS A 359 16.80 7.61 28.55
C HIS A 359 17.40 6.73 27.46
N ARG A 360 18.63 6.24 27.69
CA ARG A 360 19.30 5.32 26.78
C ARG A 360 18.48 4.06 26.55
N LEU A 361 17.93 3.46 27.61
CA LEU A 361 17.07 2.28 27.50
C LEU A 361 15.84 2.58 26.64
N TRP A 362 15.04 3.58 27.02
CA TRP A 362 13.81 3.93 26.29
C TRP A 362 14.05 4.28 24.82
N LEU A 363 15.16 4.95 24.50
CA LEU A 363 15.56 5.24 23.13
C LEU A 363 15.88 3.95 22.36
N LEU A 364 16.67 3.04 22.94
CA LEU A 364 17.04 1.78 22.27
C LEU A 364 15.83 0.85 22.09
N GLU A 365 14.84 0.88 22.99
CA GLU A 365 13.59 0.15 22.81
C GLU A 365 12.74 0.73 21.66
N ALA A 366 12.72 2.07 21.52
CA ALA A 366 11.89 2.75 20.51
C ALA A 366 12.48 2.70 19.09
N ILE A 367 13.81 2.73 18.94
CA ILE A 367 14.49 2.85 17.64
C ILE A 367 14.08 1.73 16.66
N PRO A 368 14.14 0.43 17.00
CA PRO A 368 13.69 -0.63 16.10
C PRO A 368 12.21 -0.51 15.73
N ALA A 369 11.36 -0.07 16.66
CA ALA A 369 9.92 0.05 16.47
C ALA A 369 9.51 1.18 15.50
N THR A 370 10.42 2.11 15.21
CA THR A 370 10.23 3.07 14.11
C THR A 370 10.04 2.39 12.77
N GLY A 371 10.58 1.18 12.59
CA GLY A 371 10.42 0.41 11.37
C GLY A 371 11.21 0.94 10.15
N THR A 372 12.13 1.89 10.34
CA THR A 372 12.82 2.58 9.24
C THR A 372 14.21 1.99 8.91
N THR A 373 14.68 2.20 7.67
CA THR A 373 16.06 1.90 7.28
C THR A 373 17.07 2.72 8.10
N ALA A 374 16.72 3.95 8.48
CA ALA A 374 17.55 4.83 9.30
C ALA A 374 17.81 4.24 10.70
N ALA A 375 16.81 3.62 11.32
CA ALA A 375 16.97 2.93 12.59
C ALA A 375 17.94 1.74 12.52
N LEU A 376 17.86 0.92 11.46
CA LEU A 376 18.81 -0.17 11.26
C LEU A 376 20.24 0.35 11.05
N ARG A 377 20.39 1.42 10.26
CA ARG A 377 21.68 2.09 10.06
C ARG A 377 22.24 2.60 11.38
N PHE A 378 21.39 3.21 12.21
CA PHE A 378 21.77 3.72 13.52
C PHE A 378 22.32 2.61 14.41
N ILE A 379 21.59 1.48 14.53
CA ILE A 379 21.99 0.33 15.34
C ILE A 379 23.36 -0.21 14.88
N LYS A 380 23.53 -0.37 13.56
CA LYS A 380 24.80 -0.80 12.96
C LYS A 380 25.94 0.14 13.33
N GLU A 381 25.79 1.44 13.08
CA GLU A 381 26.86 2.41 13.29
C GLU A 381 27.23 2.55 14.77
N LYS A 382 26.24 2.60 15.68
CA LYS A 382 26.52 2.70 17.13
C LYS A 382 27.16 1.43 17.68
N PHE A 383 26.83 0.25 17.14
CA PHE A 383 27.57 -0.97 17.51
C PHE A 383 29.01 -0.96 16.99
N GLN A 384 29.23 -0.56 15.73
CA GLN A 384 30.58 -0.49 15.14
C GLN A 384 31.48 0.50 15.87
N ALA A 385 30.91 1.62 16.33
CA ALA A 385 31.58 2.64 17.13
C ALA A 385 31.81 2.25 18.61
N GLU A 386 31.41 1.05 19.04
CA GLU A 386 31.47 0.59 20.45
C GLU A 386 30.63 1.44 21.42
N ASP A 387 29.70 2.22 20.86
CA ASP A 387 28.71 3.01 21.59
C ASP A 387 27.57 2.13 22.12
N LEU A 388 27.41 0.89 21.61
CA LEU A 388 26.48 -0.13 22.11
C LEU A 388 27.22 -1.34 22.68
N SER A 389 26.76 -1.83 23.83
CA SER A 389 27.18 -3.13 24.36
C SER A 389 26.63 -4.29 23.51
N VAL A 390 27.23 -5.47 23.64
CA VAL A 390 26.73 -6.70 22.99
C VAL A 390 25.27 -6.98 23.35
N ALA A 391 24.88 -6.82 24.63
CA ALA A 391 23.51 -7.06 25.07
C ALA A 391 22.50 -6.07 24.46
N GLU A 392 22.89 -4.81 24.29
CA GLU A 392 22.08 -3.80 23.60
C GLU A 392 21.97 -4.07 22.11
N ALA A 393 23.08 -4.48 21.47
CA ALA A 393 23.09 -4.87 20.07
C ALA A 393 22.20 -6.11 19.81
N VAL A 394 22.25 -7.12 20.69
CA VAL A 394 21.38 -8.31 20.59
C VAL A 394 19.91 -7.89 20.65
N ARG A 395 19.51 -7.11 21.66
CA ARG A 395 18.12 -6.67 21.82
C ARG A 395 17.62 -5.85 20.63
N THR A 396 18.41 -4.87 20.22
CA THR A 396 18.02 -3.96 19.13
C THR A 396 18.01 -4.62 17.75
N LEU A 397 18.99 -5.49 17.44
CA LEU A 397 19.04 -6.20 16.17
C LEU A 397 17.91 -7.24 16.04
N VAL A 398 17.59 -7.99 17.10
CA VAL A 398 16.46 -8.93 17.08
C VAL A 398 15.15 -8.18 16.83
N ALA A 399 14.91 -7.08 17.54
CA ALA A 399 13.73 -6.26 17.30
C ALA A 399 13.72 -5.69 15.87
N ALA A 400 14.87 -5.23 15.37
CA ALA A 400 15.00 -4.67 14.02
C ALA A 400 14.67 -5.68 12.92
N VAL A 401 15.07 -6.95 13.06
CA VAL A 401 14.73 -8.03 12.11
C VAL A 401 13.22 -8.07 11.85
N HIS A 402 12.43 -7.98 12.91
CA HIS A 402 10.98 -8.12 12.81
C HIS A 402 10.28 -6.80 12.48
N MET A 403 10.73 -5.67 13.06
CA MET A 403 10.02 -4.39 12.96
C MET A 403 10.45 -3.52 11.76
N VAL A 404 11.71 -3.58 11.32
CA VAL A 404 12.19 -2.74 10.21
C VAL A 404 11.58 -3.19 8.88
N LYS A 405 11.06 -2.24 8.11
CA LYS A 405 10.51 -2.51 6.78
C LYS A 405 11.57 -3.11 5.86
N ALA A 406 11.22 -4.18 5.18
CA ALA A 406 12.10 -4.81 4.22
C ALA A 406 12.07 -4.05 2.90
N ASN A 407 13.24 -3.61 2.44
CA ASN A 407 13.46 -2.92 1.18
C ASN A 407 14.90 -3.16 0.72
N PRO A 408 15.28 -2.81 -0.53
CA PRO A 408 16.62 -3.08 -1.04
C PRO A 408 17.74 -2.50 -0.16
N GLU A 409 17.55 -1.32 0.44
CA GLU A 409 18.54 -0.70 1.31
C GLU A 409 18.68 -1.43 2.66
N SER A 410 17.58 -1.82 3.30
CA SER A 410 17.62 -2.53 4.58
C SER A 410 18.15 -3.96 4.41
N ILE A 411 17.85 -4.63 3.30
CA ILE A 411 18.49 -5.91 2.92
C ILE A 411 20.00 -5.70 2.77
N LYS A 412 20.43 -4.63 2.07
CA LYS A 412 21.86 -4.35 1.88
C LYS A 412 22.57 -4.05 3.20
N LEU A 413 21.91 -3.35 4.14
CA LEU A 413 22.47 -3.11 5.47
C LEU A 413 22.70 -4.42 6.24
N PHE A 414 21.73 -5.33 6.26
CA PHE A 414 21.91 -6.66 6.85
C PHE A 414 23.03 -7.44 6.15
N GLU A 415 23.11 -7.40 4.82
CA GLU A 415 24.21 -8.03 4.07
C GLU A 415 25.56 -7.51 4.56
N THR A 416 25.74 -6.19 4.70
CA THR A 416 27.01 -5.62 5.20
C THR A 416 27.31 -6.03 6.64
N LEU A 417 26.29 -6.23 7.49
CA LEU A 417 26.48 -6.73 8.85
C LEU A 417 26.99 -8.18 8.86
N THR A 418 26.65 -9.00 7.85
CA THR A 418 27.20 -10.37 7.74
C THR A 418 28.71 -10.40 7.49
N GLU A 419 29.28 -9.28 7.01
CA GLU A 419 30.71 -9.13 6.73
C GLU A 419 31.47 -8.46 7.88
N ASP A 420 30.77 -8.00 8.92
CA ASP A 420 31.38 -7.28 10.04
C ASP A 420 32.13 -8.23 10.98
N ASN A 421 33.40 -7.94 11.25
CA ASN A 421 34.26 -8.78 12.08
C ASN A 421 33.81 -8.82 13.56
N LYS A 422 33.27 -7.72 14.10
CA LYS A 422 32.79 -7.65 15.49
C LYS A 422 31.51 -8.45 15.66
N ILE A 423 30.61 -8.38 14.69
CA ILE A 423 29.41 -9.24 14.63
C ILE A 423 29.82 -10.71 14.55
N ASN A 424 30.71 -11.06 13.62
CA ASN A 424 31.13 -12.45 13.42
C ASN A 424 31.91 -13.04 14.61
N ALA A 425 32.59 -12.19 15.39
CA ALA A 425 33.30 -12.63 16.60
C ALA A 425 32.35 -13.05 17.75
N ASN A 426 31.09 -12.58 17.74
CA ASN A 426 30.09 -12.97 18.72
C ASN A 426 29.09 -13.96 18.10
N PRO A 427 29.04 -15.23 18.55
CA PRO A 427 28.18 -16.25 17.93
C PRO A 427 26.69 -15.88 17.90
N VAL A 428 26.19 -15.22 18.94
CA VAL A 428 24.78 -14.83 19.06
C VAL A 428 24.44 -13.72 18.06
N LEU A 429 25.25 -12.66 18.01
CA LEU A 429 25.07 -11.57 17.04
C LEU A 429 25.21 -12.07 15.61
N ARG A 430 26.18 -12.95 15.35
CA ARG A 430 26.35 -13.61 14.06
C ARG A 430 25.07 -14.32 13.65
N GLU A 431 24.52 -15.18 14.49
CA GLU A 431 23.29 -15.91 14.19
C GLU A 431 22.11 -14.96 13.93
N ILE A 432 21.90 -13.95 14.78
CA ILE A 432 20.83 -12.95 14.61
C ILE A 432 20.94 -12.24 13.26
N VAL A 433 22.13 -11.78 12.89
CA VAL A 433 22.34 -11.02 11.65
C VAL A 433 22.14 -11.91 10.42
N PHE A 434 22.68 -13.13 10.42
CA PHE A 434 22.53 -14.05 9.30
C PHE A 434 21.07 -14.50 9.12
N LEU A 435 20.41 -14.94 10.19
CA LEU A 435 18.99 -15.32 10.14
C LEU A 435 18.11 -14.13 9.80
N GLY A 436 18.44 -12.94 10.32
CA GLY A 436 17.80 -11.67 10.01
C GLY A 436 17.87 -11.29 8.55
N TYR A 437 19.04 -11.49 7.91
CA TYR A 437 19.20 -11.29 6.48
C TYR A 437 18.21 -12.14 5.66
N GLY A 438 18.08 -13.43 6.00
CA GLY A 438 17.09 -14.31 5.38
C GLY A 438 15.66 -13.81 5.59
N THR A 439 15.31 -13.41 6.82
CA THR A 439 13.99 -12.86 7.14
C THR A 439 13.68 -11.57 6.37
N MET A 440 14.65 -10.68 6.17
CA MET A 440 14.44 -9.45 5.39
C MET A 440 14.15 -9.76 3.91
N ILE A 441 14.80 -10.77 3.34
CA ILE A 441 14.52 -11.20 1.96
C ILE A 441 13.10 -11.79 1.88
N SER A 442 12.71 -12.62 2.84
CA SER A 442 11.37 -13.20 2.91
C SER A 442 10.30 -12.10 3.01
N LYS A 443 10.47 -11.16 3.94
CA LYS A 443 9.56 -10.01 4.10
C LYS A 443 9.45 -9.17 2.82
N TYR A 444 10.56 -8.91 2.15
CA TYR A 444 10.56 -8.17 0.89
C TYR A 444 9.85 -8.94 -0.23
N SER A 445 10.05 -10.25 -0.30
CA SER A 445 9.40 -11.13 -1.28
C SER A 445 7.89 -11.21 -1.07
N ALA A 446 7.43 -11.21 0.19
CA ALA A 446 6.01 -11.24 0.53
C ALA A 446 5.27 -9.94 0.17
N GLU A 447 5.97 -8.80 0.13
CA GLU A 447 5.39 -7.47 -0.11
C GLU A 447 5.66 -6.93 -1.53
N SER A 448 6.48 -7.60 -2.35
CA SER A 448 6.90 -7.12 -3.67
C SER A 448 6.58 -8.13 -4.77
N ASP A 449 6.07 -7.64 -5.91
CA ASP A 449 5.82 -8.47 -7.10
C ASP A 449 7.11 -9.06 -7.70
N VAL A 450 8.28 -8.52 -7.35
CA VAL A 450 9.58 -8.97 -7.85
C VAL A 450 10.51 -9.24 -6.67
N SER A 451 10.95 -10.49 -6.54
CA SER A 451 12.01 -10.86 -5.61
C SER A 451 13.31 -11.20 -6.37
N PRO A 452 14.34 -10.33 -6.31
CA PRO A 452 15.59 -10.57 -7.02
C PRO A 452 16.41 -11.71 -6.40
N ALA A 453 16.73 -12.71 -7.21
CA ALA A 453 17.62 -13.81 -6.81
C ALA A 453 19.03 -13.34 -6.41
N GLU A 454 19.44 -12.11 -6.78
CA GLU A 454 20.71 -11.51 -6.38
C GLU A 454 20.87 -11.43 -4.86
N HIS A 455 19.79 -11.22 -4.10
CA HIS A 455 19.86 -11.18 -2.64
C HIS A 455 20.21 -12.55 -2.01
N ILE A 456 20.00 -13.65 -2.73
CA ILE A 456 20.27 -15.00 -2.22
C ILE A 456 21.69 -15.47 -2.55
N LYS A 457 22.28 -14.97 -3.64
CA LYS A 457 23.59 -15.41 -4.13
C LYS A 457 24.72 -15.33 -3.10
N PRO A 458 24.85 -14.28 -2.25
CA PRO A 458 25.90 -14.22 -1.24
C PRO A 458 25.89 -15.43 -0.30
N ILE A 459 24.70 -15.85 0.14
CA ILE A 459 24.54 -17.00 1.05
C ILE A 459 24.76 -18.32 0.32
N GLN A 460 24.31 -18.43 -0.94
CA GLN A 460 24.60 -19.63 -1.75
C GLN A 460 26.09 -19.86 -1.96
N LYS A 461 26.85 -18.79 -2.21
CA LYS A 461 28.31 -18.86 -2.33
C LYS A 461 28.94 -19.34 -1.02
N ARG A 462 28.56 -18.73 0.11
CA ARG A 462 29.05 -19.11 1.44
C ARG A 462 28.71 -20.55 1.80
N LEU A 463 27.49 -21.01 1.47
CA LEU A 463 27.08 -22.41 1.64
C LEU A 463 27.97 -23.35 0.84
N SER A 464 28.22 -23.05 -0.44
CA SER A 464 29.09 -23.87 -1.28
C SER A 464 30.52 -23.94 -0.73
N GLU A 465 31.05 -22.84 -0.21
CA GLU A 465 32.38 -22.78 0.41
C GLU A 465 32.42 -23.60 1.70
N ALA A 466 31.44 -23.45 2.59
CA ALA A 466 31.35 -24.20 3.84
C ALA A 466 31.23 -25.71 3.59
N VAL A 467 30.44 -26.13 2.60
CA VAL A 467 30.34 -27.53 2.16
C VAL A 467 31.70 -28.04 1.67
N SER A 468 32.43 -27.26 0.86
CA SER A 468 33.75 -27.67 0.35
C SER A 468 34.80 -27.84 1.45
N LYS A 469 34.65 -27.13 2.57
CA LYS A 469 35.56 -27.18 3.72
C LYS A 469 35.11 -28.13 4.84
N GLY A 470 33.88 -28.65 4.77
CA GLY A 470 33.30 -29.48 5.83
C GLY A 470 32.92 -28.70 7.10
N GLU A 471 32.67 -27.39 7.00
CA GLU A 471 32.35 -26.50 8.13
C GLU A 471 30.90 -26.67 8.57
N THR A 472 30.61 -27.73 9.33
CA THR A 472 29.23 -28.19 9.65
C THR A 472 28.34 -27.09 10.24
N GLU A 473 28.81 -26.32 11.22
CA GLU A 473 27.99 -25.28 11.85
C GLU A 473 27.69 -24.11 10.88
N ASP A 474 28.60 -23.81 9.96
CA ASP A 474 28.38 -22.79 8.93
C ASP A 474 27.41 -23.27 7.85
N ILE A 475 27.52 -24.55 7.46
CA ILE A 475 26.52 -25.18 6.57
C ILE A 475 25.13 -25.05 7.19
N ILE A 476 24.97 -25.44 8.47
CA ILE A 476 23.69 -25.35 9.19
C ILE A 476 23.17 -23.90 9.21
N LEU A 477 24.01 -22.94 9.59
CA LEU A 477 23.60 -21.54 9.62
C LEU A 477 23.12 -21.07 8.24
N TYR A 478 23.91 -21.28 7.19
CA TYR A 478 23.56 -20.81 5.85
C TYR A 478 22.31 -21.49 5.29
N VAL A 479 22.09 -22.77 5.61
CA VAL A 479 20.84 -23.47 5.26
C VAL A 479 19.65 -22.85 5.97
N LYS A 480 19.75 -22.51 7.26
CA LYS A 480 18.70 -21.79 7.99
C LYS A 480 18.42 -20.41 7.40
N VAL A 481 19.46 -19.69 6.97
CA VAL A 481 19.27 -18.39 6.27
C VAL A 481 18.47 -18.56 4.99
N LEU A 482 18.81 -19.57 4.17
CA LEU A 482 18.06 -19.87 2.94
C LEU A 482 16.62 -20.32 3.25
N GLY A 483 16.41 -21.08 4.34
CA GLY A 483 15.10 -21.48 4.83
C GLY A 483 14.25 -20.31 5.32
N ASN A 484 14.82 -19.37 6.08
CA ASN A 484 14.13 -18.13 6.47
C ASN A 484 13.77 -17.30 5.24
N ALA A 485 14.68 -17.19 4.27
CA ALA A 485 14.44 -16.44 3.05
C ALA A 485 13.29 -17.05 2.22
N GLY A 486 13.13 -18.37 2.23
CA GLY A 486 12.05 -19.06 1.51
C GLY A 486 12.08 -18.90 -0.01
N HIS A 487 13.15 -18.33 -0.56
CA HIS A 487 13.21 -17.94 -1.96
C HIS A 487 13.41 -19.17 -2.89
N PRO A 488 12.65 -19.31 -4.00
CA PRO A 488 12.74 -20.47 -4.91
C PRO A 488 14.16 -20.79 -5.41
N SER A 489 14.98 -19.76 -5.66
CA SER A 489 16.37 -19.95 -6.11
C SER A 489 17.24 -20.75 -5.12
N SER A 490 16.87 -20.82 -3.84
CA SER A 490 17.55 -21.60 -2.80
C SER A 490 17.44 -23.11 -3.01
N LEU A 491 16.39 -23.57 -3.69
CA LEU A 491 16.03 -24.99 -3.79
C LEU A 491 17.19 -25.84 -4.34
N LYS A 492 17.85 -25.38 -5.40
CA LYS A 492 18.98 -26.11 -6.00
C LYS A 492 20.16 -26.27 -5.04
N SER A 493 20.46 -25.24 -4.26
CA SER A 493 21.58 -25.26 -3.31
C SER A 493 21.29 -26.15 -2.11
N ILE A 494 20.05 -26.12 -1.60
CA ILE A 494 19.58 -26.99 -0.51
C ILE A 494 19.52 -28.45 -0.97
N THR A 495 19.01 -28.71 -2.17
CA THR A 495 18.89 -30.06 -2.73
C THR A 495 20.26 -30.74 -2.87
N LYS A 496 21.31 -30.00 -3.23
CA LYS A 496 22.67 -30.53 -3.38
C LYS A 496 23.31 -31.07 -2.10
N ILE A 497 22.83 -30.69 -0.93
CA ILE A 497 23.37 -31.15 0.36
C ILE A 497 22.51 -32.24 0.99
N MET A 498 21.45 -32.69 0.30
CA MET A 498 20.57 -33.77 0.75
C MET A 498 21.22 -35.14 0.59
N PRO A 499 20.86 -36.14 1.42
CA PRO A 499 21.48 -37.46 1.42
C PRO A 499 21.25 -38.26 0.12
N VAL A 500 20.30 -37.86 -0.72
CA VAL A 500 19.95 -38.53 -1.99
C VAL A 500 20.74 -38.01 -3.20
N HIS A 501 21.58 -36.98 -3.05
CA HIS A 501 22.30 -36.33 -4.15
C HIS A 501 23.80 -36.56 -4.10
N GLY A 502 24.22 -37.78 -4.42
CA GLY A 502 25.63 -38.16 -4.58
C GLY A 502 26.35 -38.47 -3.26
N THR A 503 27.53 -39.08 -3.37
CA THR A 503 28.28 -39.61 -2.21
C THR A 503 28.77 -38.53 -1.25
N ALA A 504 29.17 -37.37 -1.76
CA ALA A 504 29.63 -36.24 -0.93
C ALA A 504 28.51 -35.68 -0.04
N ALA A 505 27.30 -35.53 -0.58
CA ALA A 505 26.16 -35.04 0.20
C ALA A 505 25.69 -36.07 1.23
N ALA A 506 25.69 -37.36 0.87
CA ALA A 506 25.38 -38.45 1.79
C ALA A 506 26.35 -38.56 2.98
N SER A 507 27.58 -38.06 2.83
CA SER A 507 28.59 -38.06 3.90
C SER A 507 28.46 -36.91 4.90
N LEU A 508 27.59 -35.92 4.64
CA LEU A 508 27.36 -34.82 5.56
C LEU A 508 26.66 -35.31 6.85
N PRO A 509 26.90 -34.65 7.99
CA PRO A 509 26.26 -35.04 9.24
C PRO A 509 24.74 -34.96 9.17
N ILE A 510 24.04 -35.87 9.86
CA ILE A 510 22.56 -35.91 9.90
C ILE A 510 21.93 -34.55 10.29
N ARG A 511 22.58 -33.78 11.18
CA ARG A 511 22.14 -32.42 11.55
C ARG A 511 22.03 -31.49 10.35
N VAL A 512 22.93 -31.60 9.36
CA VAL A 512 22.85 -30.83 8.11
C VAL A 512 21.64 -31.24 7.28
N HIS A 513 21.39 -32.55 7.17
CA HIS A 513 20.25 -33.08 6.41
C HIS A 513 18.92 -32.68 7.04
N ILE A 514 18.81 -32.73 8.37
CA ILE A 514 17.62 -32.26 9.12
C ILE A 514 17.31 -30.81 8.75
N GLU A 515 18.29 -29.93 8.84
CA GLU A 515 18.11 -28.49 8.59
C GLU A 515 17.83 -28.22 7.10
N ALA A 516 18.44 -29.00 6.20
CA ALA A 516 18.16 -28.90 4.77
C ALA A 516 16.71 -29.27 4.44
N ILE A 517 16.14 -30.31 5.07
CA ILE A 517 14.73 -30.71 4.92
C ILE A 517 13.82 -29.63 5.50
N MET A 518 14.10 -29.14 6.70
CA MET A 518 13.29 -28.13 7.37
C MET A 518 13.29 -26.78 6.63
N ALA A 519 14.37 -26.43 5.94
CA ALA A 519 14.44 -25.22 5.11
C ALA A 519 13.45 -25.21 3.94
N LEU A 520 12.92 -26.37 3.52
CA LEU A 520 11.95 -26.46 2.42
C LEU A 520 10.56 -25.91 2.78
N ARG A 521 10.22 -25.80 4.08
CA ARG A 521 8.88 -25.40 4.55
C ARG A 521 8.44 -24.03 4.02
N ASN A 522 9.31 -23.03 4.06
CA ASN A 522 8.98 -21.70 3.54
C ASN A 522 9.07 -21.65 2.00
N ILE A 523 9.95 -22.44 1.39
CA ILE A 523 10.06 -22.53 -0.09
C ILE A 523 8.79 -23.15 -0.68
N ALA A 524 8.17 -24.08 0.03
CA ALA A 524 6.92 -24.71 -0.37
C ALA A 524 5.76 -23.74 -0.56
N LYS A 525 5.80 -22.57 0.07
CA LYS A 525 4.76 -21.53 -0.08
C LYS A 525 4.73 -20.98 -1.50
N GLU A 526 5.89 -20.90 -2.14
CA GLU A 526 6.05 -20.43 -3.53
C GLU A 526 6.11 -21.59 -4.53
N GLU A 527 6.79 -22.69 -4.18
CA GLU A 527 7.04 -23.83 -5.06
C GLU A 527 6.55 -25.16 -4.45
N PRO A 528 5.24 -25.31 -4.14
CA PRO A 528 4.73 -26.45 -3.40
C PRO A 528 4.97 -27.77 -4.13
N ARG A 529 4.80 -27.82 -5.45
CA ARG A 529 4.96 -29.04 -6.26
C ARG A 529 6.40 -29.57 -6.25
N MET A 530 7.37 -28.69 -6.46
CA MET A 530 8.78 -29.09 -6.48
C MET A 530 9.23 -29.60 -5.11
N VAL A 531 8.74 -28.97 -4.03
CA VAL A 531 9.03 -29.42 -2.66
C VAL A 531 8.36 -30.76 -2.37
N GLN A 532 7.10 -30.96 -2.78
CA GLN A 532 6.38 -32.23 -2.62
C GLN A 532 7.09 -33.39 -3.31
N GLU A 533 7.56 -33.21 -4.54
CA GLU A 533 8.30 -34.24 -5.28
C GLU A 533 9.58 -34.65 -4.54
N LEU A 534 10.35 -33.68 -4.07
CA LEU A 534 11.58 -33.93 -3.31
C LEU A 534 11.30 -34.59 -1.96
N ALA A 535 10.32 -34.07 -1.20
CA ALA A 535 9.93 -34.60 0.09
C ALA A 535 9.40 -36.04 -0.01
N LEU A 536 8.62 -36.35 -1.06
CA LEU A 536 8.14 -37.71 -1.32
C LEU A 536 9.29 -38.66 -1.65
N GLN A 537 10.26 -38.22 -2.46
CA GLN A 537 11.45 -39.02 -2.76
C GLN A 537 12.21 -39.40 -1.48
N LEU A 538 12.46 -38.42 -0.60
CA LEU A 538 13.13 -38.63 0.68
C LEU A 538 12.31 -39.54 1.61
N TYR A 539 10.99 -39.36 1.68
CA TYR A 539 10.13 -40.21 2.51
C TYR A 539 10.13 -41.69 2.07
N MET A 540 10.11 -41.93 0.76
CA MET A 540 10.00 -43.26 0.17
C MET A 540 11.30 -44.07 0.21
N ASP A 541 12.45 -43.40 0.37
CA ASP A 541 13.74 -44.08 0.48
C ASP A 541 13.89 -44.76 1.85
N LYS A 542 13.75 -46.09 1.87
CA LYS A 542 13.84 -46.90 3.09
C LYS A 542 15.26 -47.02 3.64
N ALA A 543 16.28 -46.63 2.88
CA ALA A 543 17.67 -46.64 3.33
C ALA A 543 18.03 -45.39 4.14
N LEU A 544 17.23 -44.33 4.07
CA LEU A 544 17.43 -43.12 4.85
C LEU A 544 17.09 -43.32 6.33
N ASP A 545 17.75 -42.52 7.16
CA ASP A 545 17.48 -42.45 8.59
C ASP A 545 15.98 -42.18 8.84
N PRO A 546 15.32 -42.89 9.77
CA PRO A 546 13.91 -42.70 10.08
C PRO A 546 13.54 -41.25 10.40
N GLU A 547 14.42 -40.49 11.06
CA GLU A 547 14.19 -39.08 11.40
C GLU A 547 14.04 -38.22 10.14
N LEU A 548 14.94 -38.40 9.16
CA LEU A 548 14.89 -37.66 7.89
C LEU A 548 13.61 -37.98 7.10
N ARG A 549 13.17 -39.23 7.14
CA ARG A 549 11.91 -39.65 6.51
C ARG A 549 10.70 -39.04 7.21
N MET A 550 10.69 -38.98 8.54
CA MET A 550 9.64 -38.33 9.32
C MET A 550 9.57 -36.82 9.02
N LEU A 551 10.70 -36.13 8.98
CA LEU A 551 10.75 -34.71 8.64
C LEU A 551 10.27 -34.44 7.21
N SER A 552 10.67 -35.30 6.26
CA SER A 552 10.19 -35.19 4.87
C SER A 552 8.67 -35.39 4.78
N CYS A 553 8.12 -36.31 5.60
CA CYS A 553 6.69 -36.48 5.72
C CYS A 553 5.99 -35.23 6.29
N ILE A 554 6.58 -34.58 7.32
CA ILE A 554 6.04 -33.32 7.87
C ILE A 554 5.99 -32.25 6.78
N VAL A 555 7.10 -32.03 6.08
CA VAL A 555 7.17 -31.05 4.98
C VAL A 555 6.11 -31.35 3.91
N LEU A 556 5.93 -32.62 3.52
CA LEU A 556 4.95 -33.04 2.53
C LEU A 556 3.49 -32.74 2.94
N PHE A 557 3.16 -32.78 4.23
CA PHE A 557 1.81 -32.48 4.72
C PHE A 557 1.58 -30.98 5.01
N GLU A 558 2.64 -30.21 5.17
CA GLU A 558 2.57 -28.75 5.33
C GLU A 558 2.52 -28.00 3.99
N THR A 559 3.01 -28.61 2.89
CA THR A 559 2.84 -28.12 1.51
C THR A 559 1.41 -28.31 1.00
#